data_AF-A0A818KDE5-F1
#
_entry.id   AF-A0A818KDE5-F1
#
_cell.length_a   1.000
_cell.length_b   1.000
_cell.length_c   1.000
_cell.angle_alpha   90.00
_cell.angle_beta   90.00
_cell.angle_gamma   90.00
#
_symmetry.space_group_name_H-M   'P 1'
#
loop_
_entity.id
_entity.type
_entity.pdbx_description
1 polymer ?
#
loop_
_entity_poly.entity_id
_entity_poly.type
_entity_poly.pdbx_seq_one_letter_code
_entity_poly.pdbx_strand_id
1 'polypeptide(L)'
;ALTIRQISGTTRITGGGAKGAQDKVIQHNGGETIIVTDFYVQDFGKLWRSCGNCGTQYPRHLQLNGVIAKNGKVLAGGNGNYNDTVRISNTCATNVISICDTYKGCNNGCAPAKISSGPSSVCLYRTTDIRC
;
A
#
# COMPACT_ATOMS: atom_id res chain seq x y z
N ALA A 1 6.03 -12.54 2.84
CA ALA A 1 5.73 -11.15 3.25
C ALA A 1 7.05 -10.42 3.46
N LEU A 2 7.10 -9.12 3.16
CA LEU A 2 8.28 -8.26 3.22
C LEU A 2 8.06 -7.16 4.27
N THR A 3 9.11 -6.84 5.03
CA THR A 3 9.14 -5.63 5.87
C THR A 3 10.29 -4.76 5.42
N ILE A 4 9.99 -3.57 4.90
CA ILE A 4 11.01 -2.64 4.40
C ILE A 4 11.25 -1.54 5.43
N ARG A 5 12.54 -1.30 5.73
CA ARG A 5 13.01 -0.41 6.81
C ARG A 5 14.03 0.62 6.33
N GLN A 6 14.24 0.75 5.01
CA GLN A 6 15.21 1.68 4.44
C GLN A 6 14.81 3.13 4.74
N ILE A 7 15.74 3.98 5.19
CA ILE A 7 15.35 5.33 5.63
C ILE A 7 15.13 6.29 4.45
N SER A 8 15.86 6.12 3.35
CA SER A 8 15.80 6.98 2.17
C SER A 8 16.13 6.22 0.89
N GLY A 9 15.87 6.80 -0.28
CA GLY A 9 16.15 6.17 -1.58
C GLY A 9 14.95 5.41 -2.15
N THR A 10 15.20 4.31 -2.84
CA THR A 10 14.15 3.54 -3.52
C THR A 10 14.34 2.03 -3.33
N THR A 11 13.26 1.36 -2.94
CA THR A 11 13.16 -0.11 -2.93
C THR A 11 12.34 -0.55 -4.13
N ARG A 12 12.84 -1.51 -4.91
CA ARG A 12 12.12 -2.07 -6.07
C ARG A 12 11.76 -3.53 -5.85
N ILE A 13 10.49 -3.86 -6.06
CA ILE A 13 9.96 -5.23 -6.06
C ILE A 13 9.43 -5.48 -7.46
N THR A 14 10.08 -6.36 -8.23
CA THR A 14 9.75 -6.61 -9.64
C THR A 14 9.39 -8.07 -9.83
N GLY A 15 8.20 -8.35 -10.37
CA GLY A 15 7.69 -9.70 -10.55
C GLY A 15 7.35 -10.40 -9.24
N GLY A 16 7.20 -11.73 -9.30
CA GLY A 16 6.93 -12.58 -8.14
C GLY A 16 5.49 -12.50 -7.64
N GLY A 17 5.24 -13.06 -6.46
CA GLY A 17 3.91 -13.02 -5.88
C GLY A 17 3.81 -13.53 -4.45
N ALA A 18 2.62 -13.35 -3.87
CA ALA A 18 2.27 -13.82 -2.54
C ALA A 18 0.82 -14.34 -2.49
N LYS A 19 0.58 -15.38 -1.69
CA LYS A 19 -0.74 -15.95 -1.46
C LYS A 19 -0.99 -16.18 0.03
N GLY A 20 -2.22 -15.93 0.51
CA GLY A 20 -2.67 -16.32 1.85
C GLY A 20 -2.17 -15.43 2.99
N ALA A 21 -1.71 -14.21 2.71
CA ALA A 21 -1.20 -13.31 3.73
C ALA A 21 -2.35 -12.68 4.54
N GLN A 22 -2.52 -13.07 5.81
CA GLN A 22 -3.68 -12.68 6.61
C GLN A 22 -3.79 -11.17 6.89
N ASP A 23 -2.68 -10.50 7.22
CA ASP A 23 -2.69 -9.04 7.48
C ASP A 23 -2.01 -8.24 6.37
N LYS A 24 -0.67 -8.32 6.21
CA LYS A 24 0.08 -7.47 5.27
C LYS A 24 1.12 -8.26 4.48
N VAL A 25 1.17 -8.04 3.17
CA VAL A 25 2.21 -8.60 2.30
C VAL A 25 3.47 -7.73 2.35
N ILE A 26 3.33 -6.41 2.25
CA ILE A 26 4.42 -5.43 2.31
C ILE A 26 4.14 -4.46 3.47
N GLN A 27 4.94 -4.58 4.53
CA GLN A 27 4.98 -3.64 5.64
C GLN A 27 6.06 -2.59 5.37
N HIS A 28 5.69 -1.32 5.37
CA HIS A 28 6.62 -0.21 5.10
C HIS A 28 6.85 0.63 6.35
N ASN A 29 8.02 0.43 6.97
CA ASN A 29 8.44 1.13 8.19
C ASN A 29 9.47 2.24 7.90
N GLY A 30 10.19 2.13 6.78
CA GLY A 30 11.18 3.09 6.30
C GLY A 30 10.61 4.42 5.81
N GLY A 31 11.46 5.29 5.27
CA GLY A 31 11.09 6.62 4.72
C GLY A 31 11.38 6.73 3.22
N GLU A 32 11.65 5.62 2.56
CA GLU A 32 11.99 5.51 1.15
C GLU A 32 10.74 5.42 0.25
N THR A 33 10.94 5.48 -1.07
CA THR A 33 9.90 5.11 -2.03
C THR A 33 9.94 3.61 -2.33
N ILE A 34 8.80 2.94 -2.27
CA ILE A 34 8.64 1.55 -2.74
C ILE A 34 7.99 1.56 -4.12
N ILE A 35 8.61 0.89 -5.07
CA ILE A 35 8.06 0.65 -6.41
C ILE A 35 7.81 -0.85 -6.56
N VAL A 36 6.57 -1.21 -6.87
CA VAL A 36 6.15 -2.60 -7.13
C VAL A 36 5.68 -2.70 -8.57
N THR A 37 6.29 -3.61 -9.31
CA THR A 37 6.00 -3.82 -10.73
C THR A 37 5.70 -5.30 -10.98
N ASP A 38 4.63 -5.60 -11.72
CA ASP A 38 4.26 -6.94 -12.19
C ASP A 38 4.13 -8.02 -11.09
N PHE A 39 3.66 -7.62 -9.91
CA PHE A 39 3.51 -8.51 -8.75
C PHE A 39 2.12 -9.17 -8.72
N TYR A 40 2.07 -10.47 -8.45
CA TYR A 40 0.83 -11.20 -8.24
C TYR A 40 0.48 -11.36 -6.75
N VAL A 41 -0.73 -11.00 -6.34
CA VAL A 41 -1.19 -11.21 -4.97
C VAL A 41 -2.59 -11.82 -4.93
N GLN A 42 -2.77 -12.85 -4.10
CA GLN A 42 -4.06 -13.53 -3.93
C GLN A 42 -4.36 -13.85 -2.47
N ASP A 43 -5.65 -13.79 -2.08
CA ASP A 43 -6.14 -14.20 -0.76
C ASP A 43 -5.39 -13.46 0.36
N PHE A 44 -5.56 -12.14 0.41
CA PHE A 44 -4.69 -11.27 1.22
C PHE A 44 -5.47 -10.25 2.05
N GLY A 45 -4.93 -9.90 3.21
CA GLY A 45 -5.39 -8.77 4.01
C GLY A 45 -5.08 -7.45 3.29
N LYS A 46 -3.80 -7.08 3.21
CA LYS A 46 -3.35 -5.87 2.54
C LYS A 46 -2.07 -6.10 1.73
N LEU A 47 -2.00 -5.61 0.50
CA LEU A 47 -0.75 -5.72 -0.28
C LEU A 47 0.30 -4.78 0.30
N TRP A 48 0.00 -3.50 0.48
CA TRP A 48 0.93 -2.54 1.07
C TRP A 48 0.30 -1.68 2.17
N ARG A 49 1.04 -1.42 3.25
CA ARG A 49 0.63 -0.50 4.30
C ARG A 49 1.82 0.31 4.83
N SER A 50 1.70 1.64 4.75
CA SER A 50 2.54 2.57 5.50
C SER A 50 2.33 2.38 7.00
N CYS A 51 3.41 2.28 7.78
CA CYS A 51 3.28 2.04 9.22
C CYS A 51 2.52 3.19 9.91
N GLY A 52 1.30 2.90 10.38
CA GLY A 52 0.44 3.91 10.98
C GLY A 52 0.72 4.21 12.45
N ASN A 53 1.54 3.41 13.14
CA ASN A 53 1.75 3.52 14.59
C ASN A 53 3.20 3.26 15.03
N CYS A 54 4.15 3.33 14.08
CA CYS A 54 5.56 3.21 14.37
C CYS A 54 6.02 4.36 15.29
N GLY A 55 7.03 4.10 16.13
CA GLY A 55 7.60 5.12 17.01
C GLY A 55 8.17 6.30 16.23
N THR A 56 8.87 6.02 15.13
CA THR A 56 9.31 7.04 14.17
C THR A 56 8.44 7.00 12.92
N GLN A 57 8.03 8.18 12.47
CA GLN A 57 7.16 8.36 11.31
C GLN A 57 7.88 9.12 10.21
N TYR A 58 7.58 8.76 8.97
CA TYR A 58 8.16 9.32 7.76
C TYR A 58 7.04 9.53 6.74
N PRO A 59 7.20 10.48 5.80
CA PRO A 59 6.46 10.41 4.56
C PRO A 59 6.85 9.14 3.80
N ARG A 60 5.85 8.35 3.40
CA ARG A 60 6.07 7.09 2.68
C ARG A 60 5.37 7.10 1.34
N HIS A 61 6.08 6.61 0.33
CA HIS A 61 5.61 6.66 -1.05
C HIS A 61 5.54 5.26 -1.65
N LEU A 62 4.40 4.92 -2.23
CA LEU A 62 4.18 3.69 -3.00
C LEU A 62 3.90 4.02 -4.46
N GLN A 63 4.48 3.25 -5.37
CA GLN A 63 4.10 3.19 -6.77
C GLN A 63 3.80 1.74 -7.17
N LEU A 64 2.57 1.48 -7.60
CA LEU A 64 2.12 0.19 -8.14
C LEU A 64 1.93 0.30 -9.66
N ASN A 65 2.49 -0.67 -10.39
CA ASN A 65 2.33 -0.79 -11.84
C ASN A 65 2.24 -2.27 -12.23
N GLY A 66 1.28 -2.65 -13.08
CA GLY A 66 1.18 -4.03 -13.57
C GLY A 66 0.77 -5.07 -12.51
N VAL A 67 0.31 -4.64 -11.34
CA VAL A 67 -0.05 -5.56 -10.24
C VAL A 67 -1.34 -6.33 -10.59
N ILE A 68 -1.35 -7.62 -10.30
CA ILE A 68 -2.56 -8.46 -10.37
C ILE A 68 -2.93 -8.85 -8.95
N ALA A 69 -4.10 -8.40 -8.49
CA ALA A 69 -4.59 -8.60 -7.13
C ALA A 69 -5.95 -9.31 -7.13
N LYS A 70 -6.06 -10.42 -6.39
CA LYS A 70 -7.29 -11.22 -6.30
C LYS A 70 -7.69 -11.49 -4.84
N ASN A 71 -8.99 -11.39 -4.54
CA ASN A 71 -9.56 -11.77 -3.23
C ASN A 71 -8.85 -11.08 -2.05
N GLY A 72 -8.83 -9.74 -2.07
CA GLY A 72 -8.10 -8.93 -1.10
C GLY A 72 -9.01 -8.06 -0.23
N LYS A 73 -8.59 -7.70 0.99
CA LYS A 73 -9.30 -6.66 1.74
C LYS A 73 -8.91 -5.25 1.29
N VAL A 74 -7.62 -4.90 1.29
CA VAL A 74 -7.15 -3.57 0.89
C VAL A 74 -5.91 -3.67 0.01
N LEU A 75 -5.89 -3.11 -1.20
CA LEU A 75 -4.68 -3.14 -2.02
C LEU A 75 -3.58 -2.25 -1.40
N ALA A 76 -3.86 -0.99 -1.09
CA ALA A 76 -2.86 -0.09 -0.47
C ALA A 76 -3.46 0.82 0.63
N GLY A 77 -2.65 1.18 1.62
CA GLY A 77 -3.05 2.10 2.70
C GLY A 77 -1.99 3.11 3.09
N GLY A 78 -2.24 4.40 2.86
CA GLY A 78 -1.35 5.52 3.19
C GLY A 78 -1.88 6.40 4.33
N ASN A 79 -0.98 7.10 5.04
CA ASN A 79 -1.30 8.05 6.12
C ASN A 79 -1.27 9.50 5.59
N GLY A 80 -2.43 10.15 5.55
CA GLY A 80 -2.53 11.51 5.00
C GLY A 80 -1.84 12.58 5.84
N ASN A 81 -1.90 12.46 7.17
CA ASN A 81 -1.23 13.40 8.07
C ASN A 81 0.30 13.30 8.10
N TYR A 82 0.87 12.28 7.45
CA TYR A 82 2.31 12.14 7.26
C TYR A 82 2.73 12.39 5.80
N ASN A 83 1.84 12.92 4.97
CA ASN A 83 2.10 13.24 3.56
C ASN A 83 2.49 12.01 2.72
N ASP A 84 1.94 10.84 3.05
CA ASP A 84 2.12 9.65 2.23
C ASP A 84 1.51 9.86 0.83
N THR A 85 2.08 9.17 -0.17
CA THR A 85 1.47 9.10 -1.50
C THR A 85 1.41 7.66 -2.00
N VAL A 86 0.28 7.29 -2.58
CA VAL A 86 0.03 5.98 -3.17
C VAL A 86 -0.37 6.18 -4.62
N ARG A 87 0.53 5.84 -5.56
CA ARG A 87 0.26 5.89 -7.00
C ARG A 87 -0.04 4.48 -7.50
N ILE A 88 -1.12 4.34 -8.27
CA ILE A 88 -1.54 3.04 -8.80
C ILE A 88 -1.83 3.21 -10.30
N SER A 89 -1.28 2.31 -11.11
CA SER A 89 -1.42 2.31 -12.56
C SER A 89 -1.46 0.88 -13.08
N ASN A 90 -2.11 0.66 -14.22
CA ASN A 90 -2.13 -0.64 -14.93
C ASN A 90 -2.36 -1.85 -14.01
N THR A 91 -3.28 -1.76 -13.05
CA THR A 91 -3.49 -2.79 -12.04
C THR A 91 -4.79 -3.52 -12.29
N CYS A 92 -4.76 -4.85 -12.33
CA CYS A 92 -5.96 -5.68 -12.36
C CYS A 92 -6.31 -6.10 -10.94
N ALA A 93 -7.43 -5.60 -10.41
CA ALA A 93 -7.94 -5.96 -9.09
C ALA A 93 -9.31 -6.63 -9.21
N THR A 94 -9.41 -7.90 -8.82
CA THR A 94 -10.67 -8.66 -8.83
C THR A 94 -11.02 -9.08 -7.42
N ASN A 95 -12.26 -8.83 -6.97
CA ASN A 95 -12.72 -9.14 -5.61
C ASN A 95 -11.81 -8.53 -4.52
N VAL A 96 -11.33 -7.30 -4.75
CA VAL A 96 -10.59 -6.54 -3.74
C VAL A 96 -11.54 -5.49 -3.14
N ILE A 97 -11.77 -5.54 -1.83
CA ILE A 97 -12.81 -4.73 -1.16
C ILE A 97 -12.51 -3.22 -1.25
N SER A 98 -11.25 -2.82 -1.02
CA SER A 98 -10.81 -1.44 -1.22
C SER A 98 -9.49 -1.37 -1.98
N ILE A 99 -9.40 -0.47 -2.95
CA ILE A 99 -8.17 -0.26 -3.73
C ILE A 99 -7.16 0.59 -2.96
N CYS A 100 -7.60 1.71 -2.38
CA CYS A 100 -6.71 2.55 -1.62
C CYS A 100 -7.46 3.19 -0.45
N ASP A 101 -6.92 3.02 0.75
CA ASP A 101 -7.45 3.62 1.96
C ASP A 101 -6.52 4.71 2.47
N THR A 102 -7.09 5.87 2.80
CA THR A 102 -6.38 6.94 3.50
C THR A 102 -6.64 6.81 5.01
N TYR A 103 -5.57 6.87 5.79
CA TYR A 103 -5.61 6.81 7.25
C TYR A 103 -5.07 8.10 7.88
N LYS A 104 -5.47 8.35 9.12
CA LYS A 104 -4.74 9.23 10.04
C LYS A 104 -3.83 8.34 10.87
N GLY A 105 -2.55 8.35 10.51
CA GLY A 105 -1.49 7.73 11.29
C GLY A 105 -1.29 8.44 12.63
N CYS A 106 -0.62 7.76 13.53
CA CYS A 106 -0.33 8.22 14.87
C CYS A 106 1.05 7.68 15.32
N ASN A 107 1.57 8.13 16.45
CA ASN A 107 2.86 7.69 16.98
C ASN A 107 2.68 6.83 18.24
N ASN A 108 3.65 5.95 18.53
CA ASN A 108 3.73 5.19 19.77
C ASN A 108 2.57 4.21 20.03
N GLY A 109 2.21 3.38 19.03
CA GLY A 109 1.39 2.18 19.26
C GLY A 109 -0.13 2.39 19.30
N CYS A 110 -0.64 3.62 19.16
CA CYS A 110 -2.06 3.88 18.99
C CYS A 110 -2.65 3.24 17.72
N ALA A 111 -3.99 3.16 17.66
CA ALA A 111 -4.72 2.62 16.52
C ALA A 111 -4.92 3.69 15.43
N PRO A 112 -4.38 3.53 14.20
CA PRO A 112 -4.60 4.46 13.11
C PRO A 112 -6.05 4.43 12.64
N ALA A 113 -6.69 5.60 12.52
CA ALA A 113 -8.07 5.71 12.08
C ALA A 113 -8.16 5.76 10.54
N LYS A 114 -9.10 5.01 9.94
CA LYS A 114 -9.42 5.14 8.52
C LYS A 114 -10.22 6.42 8.29
N ILE A 115 -9.83 7.20 7.29
CA ILE A 115 -10.44 8.50 6.94
C ILE A 115 -11.31 8.38 5.70
N SER A 116 -10.80 7.73 4.65
CA SER A 116 -11.54 7.57 3.39
C SER A 116 -11.06 6.35 2.61
N SER A 117 -11.84 5.95 1.60
CA SER A 117 -11.49 4.95 0.60
C SER A 117 -11.59 5.57 -0.78
N GLY A 118 -10.77 5.10 -1.72
CA GLY A 118 -10.80 5.54 -3.12
C GLY A 118 -9.80 6.66 -3.43
N PRO A 119 -9.91 7.29 -4.62
CA PRO A 119 -9.03 8.38 -5.02
C PRO A 119 -9.07 9.56 -4.05
N SER A 120 -7.90 10.12 -3.72
CA SER A 120 -7.74 11.23 -2.78
C SER A 120 -6.41 11.96 -3.03
N SER A 121 -6.06 12.95 -2.19
CA SER A 121 -4.72 13.57 -2.22
C SER A 121 -3.58 12.61 -1.83
N VAL A 122 -3.90 11.49 -1.16
CA VAL A 122 -2.97 10.41 -0.82
C VAL A 122 -3.04 9.30 -1.87
N CYS A 123 -4.26 8.92 -2.27
CA CYS A 123 -4.54 7.85 -3.19
C CYS A 123 -4.65 8.38 -4.62
N LEU A 124 -3.51 8.44 -5.30
CA LEU A 124 -3.30 9.10 -6.59
C LEU A 124 -3.49 8.11 -7.76
N TYR A 125 -4.74 7.82 -8.10
CA TYR A 125 -5.10 6.96 -9.23
C TYR A 125 -6.49 7.32 -9.78
N ARG A 126 -6.78 6.90 -11.01
CA ARG A 126 -8.09 6.99 -11.67
C ARG A 126 -8.75 5.62 -11.65
N THR A 127 -10.07 5.57 -11.74
CA THR A 127 -10.79 4.29 -11.86
C THR A 127 -10.33 3.48 -13.07
N THR A 128 -9.95 4.14 -14.17
CA THR A 128 -9.40 3.49 -15.37
C THR A 128 -8.03 2.84 -15.17
N ASP A 129 -7.31 3.19 -14.10
CA ASP A 129 -6.03 2.55 -13.74
C ASP A 129 -6.25 1.17 -13.10
N ILE A 130 -7.48 0.87 -12.70
CA ILE A 130 -7.90 -0.40 -12.09
C ILE A 130 -8.78 -1.15 -13.09
N ARG A 131 -8.17 -2.08 -13.85
CA ARG A 131 -8.86 -2.84 -14.89
C ARG A 131 -8.27 -4.24 -15.05
N CYS A 132 -9.18 -5.17 -15.25
CA CYS A 132 -8.94 -6.48 -15.86
C CYS A 132 -9.74 -6.46 -17.18
#